data_AF-A0A9P3KP99-F1
#
_entry.id   AF-A0A9P3KP99-F1
#
_cell.length_a   1.000
_cell.length_b   1.000
_cell.length_c   1.000
_cell.angle_alpha   90.00
_cell.angle_beta   90.00
_cell.angle_gamma   90.00
#
_symmetry.space_group_name_H-M   'P 1'
#
loop_
_entity.id
_entity.type
_entity.pdbx_description
1 polymer ?
#
loop_
_entity_poly.entity_id
_entity_poly.type
_entity_poly.pdbx_seq_one_letter_code
_entity_poly.pdbx_strand_id
1 'polypeptide(L)'
;MMFLKQALFHLEEEEAELRERFPQGDEAEMFWAMTVFVYIGKLIFGIIGLGISVAWIVHIIIYMLIQPPASAFLNSFFIMLDRWWGLLGTGAFSVFCFYLFLAVMSGEMYLGLNILLLSIHPMRWNATLMSSFLFNVALILCCATSAIQFCAKAFAAYAQETAVQEIFGHTLENLQGIRYLYVFNLFQYIFIVMFAVTFIYFLAVERKRLKRKGKKRAPSST
;
A
#
# COMPACT_ATOMS: atom_id res chain seq x y z
N MET A 1 26.72 21.41 6.48
CA MET A 1 26.59 20.89 5.10
C MET A 1 25.21 20.26 4.83
N MET A 2 24.65 19.44 5.73
CA MET A 2 23.35 18.78 5.53
C MET A 2 22.17 19.76 5.34
N PHE A 3 22.12 20.84 6.12
CA PHE A 3 21.07 21.86 6.00
C PHE A 3 21.03 22.58 4.63
N LEU A 4 22.19 22.85 4.03
CA LEU A 4 22.28 23.52 2.73
C LEU A 4 21.71 22.62 1.61
N LYS A 5 22.02 21.31 1.65
CA LYS A 5 21.48 20.33 0.69
C LYS A 5 19.97 20.21 0.80
N GLN A 6 19.43 20.20 2.02
CA GLN A 6 17.99 20.15 2.24
C GLN A 6 17.28 21.41 1.74
N ALA A 7 17.86 22.58 1.99
CA ALA A 7 17.31 23.85 1.50
C ALA A 7 17.34 23.94 -0.04
N LEU A 8 18.45 23.55 -0.66
CA LEU A 8 18.58 23.52 -2.11
C LEU A 8 17.56 22.57 -2.76
N PHE A 9 17.34 21.39 -2.16
CA PHE A 9 16.35 20.44 -2.66
C PHE A 9 14.91 20.97 -2.56
N HIS A 10 14.56 21.68 -1.48
CA HIS A 10 13.26 22.33 -1.38
C HIS A 10 13.05 23.40 -2.46
N LEU A 11 14.11 24.14 -2.81
CA LEU A 11 14.05 25.12 -3.90
C LEU A 11 13.88 24.45 -5.27
N GLU A 12 14.52 23.30 -5.50
CA GLU A 12 14.30 22.49 -6.73
C GLU A 12 12.86 21.96 -6.82
N GLU A 13 12.27 21.47 -5.72
CA GLU A 13 10.85 21.05 -5.65
C GLU A 13 9.90 22.22 -5.98
N GLU A 14 10.15 23.40 -5.40
CA GLU A 14 9.34 24.60 -5.64
C GLU A 14 9.47 25.12 -7.08
N GLU A 15 10.68 25.11 -7.67
CA GLU A 15 10.89 25.47 -9.07
C GLU A 15 10.13 24.52 -10.01
N ALA A 16 10.16 23.21 -9.72
CA ALA A 16 9.44 22.21 -10.49
C ALA A 16 7.91 22.41 -10.41
N GLU A 17 7.36 22.67 -9.22
CA GLU A 17 5.93 22.95 -9.05
C GLU A 17 5.51 24.23 -9.79
N LEU A 18 6.36 25.26 -9.77
CA LEU A 18 6.12 26.50 -10.50
C LEU A 18 6.15 26.29 -12.02
N ARG A 19 7.08 25.49 -12.54
CA ARG A 19 7.12 25.12 -13.96
C ARG A 19 5.90 24.32 -14.38
N GLU A 20 5.41 23.40 -13.55
CA GLU A 20 4.18 22.65 -13.83
C GLU A 20 2.94 23.58 -13.84
N ARG A 21 2.89 24.58 -12.96
CA ARG A 21 1.74 25.50 -12.85
C ARG A 21 1.75 26.62 -13.88
N PHE A 22 2.94 27.04 -14.34
CA PHE A 22 3.12 28.14 -15.28
C PHE A 22 4.07 27.73 -16.42
N PRO A 23 3.62 26.91 -17.39
CA PRO A 23 4.43 26.58 -18.55
C PRO A 23 4.70 27.85 -19.38
N GLN A 24 5.97 28.22 -19.56
CA GLN A 24 6.41 29.37 -20.36
C GLN A 24 7.12 28.89 -21.63
N GLY A 25 6.72 29.39 -22.81
CA GLY A 25 7.36 29.11 -24.11
C GLY A 25 6.46 28.43 -25.16
N ASP A 26 7.03 28.10 -26.32
CA ASP A 26 6.32 27.51 -27.48
C ASP A 26 5.82 26.07 -27.26
N GLU A 27 6.29 25.37 -26.22
CA GLU A 27 5.90 23.98 -25.89
C GLU A 27 4.79 23.88 -24.83
N ALA A 28 4.21 25.00 -24.40
CA ALA A 28 3.27 25.06 -23.27
C ALA A 28 2.02 24.18 -23.44
N GLU A 29 1.53 24.03 -24.67
CA GLU A 29 0.34 23.22 -24.96
C GLU A 29 0.60 21.71 -24.77
N MET A 30 1.80 21.23 -25.14
CA MET A 30 2.20 19.82 -25.00
C MET A 30 2.43 19.47 -23.53
N PHE A 31 3.07 20.36 -22.76
CA PHE A 31 3.22 20.20 -21.32
C PHE A 31 1.86 20.16 -20.63
N TRP A 32 0.96 21.10 -20.95
CA TRP A 32 -0.36 21.13 -20.35
C TRP A 32 -1.18 19.87 -20.64
N ALA A 33 -1.18 19.41 -21.89
CA ALA A 33 -1.85 18.16 -22.27
C ALA A 33 -1.29 16.95 -21.49
N MET A 34 0.04 16.83 -21.40
CA MET A 34 0.69 15.76 -20.64
C MET A 34 0.30 15.79 -19.16
N THR A 35 0.33 16.97 -18.52
CA THR A 35 -0.05 17.12 -17.12
C THR A 35 -1.52 16.71 -16.89
N VAL A 36 -2.43 17.10 -17.79
CA VAL A 36 -3.85 16.70 -17.72
C VAL A 36 -4.01 15.20 -17.85
N PHE A 37 -3.34 14.55 -18.82
CA PHE A 37 -3.37 13.09 -18.94
C PHE A 37 -2.84 12.39 -17.69
N VAL A 38 -1.78 12.90 -17.07
CA VAL A 38 -1.25 12.37 -15.80
C VAL A 38 -2.27 12.48 -14.68
N TYR A 39 -2.97 13.62 -14.55
CA TYR A 39 -4.02 13.78 -13.53
C TYR A 39 -5.22 12.85 -13.75
N ILE A 40 -5.67 12.69 -15.00
CA ILE A 40 -6.74 11.75 -15.35
C ILE A 40 -6.30 10.31 -15.06
N GLY A 41 -5.06 9.95 -15.43
CA GLY A 41 -4.48 8.64 -15.15
C GLY A 41 -4.43 8.35 -13.63
N LYS A 42 -4.01 9.32 -12.82
CA LYS A 42 -4.01 9.23 -11.36
C LYS A 42 -5.44 9.01 -10.80
N LEU A 43 -6.44 9.68 -11.37
CA LEU A 43 -7.84 9.51 -10.95
C LEU A 43 -8.35 8.10 -11.25
N ILE A 44 -8.14 7.61 -12.48
CA ILE A 44 -8.57 6.27 -12.89
C ILE A 44 -7.88 5.20 -12.01
N PHE A 45 -6.57 5.33 -11.82
CA PHE A 45 -5.81 4.42 -10.96
C PHE A 45 -6.31 4.45 -9.51
N GLY A 46 -6.69 5.63 -9.00
CA GLY A 46 -7.30 5.79 -7.68
C GLY A 46 -8.65 5.08 -7.54
N ILE A 47 -9.52 5.19 -8.55
CA ILE A 47 -10.84 4.51 -8.56
C ILE A 47 -10.66 2.99 -8.60
N ILE A 48 -9.78 2.48 -9.46
CA ILE A 48 -9.47 1.05 -9.55
C ILE A 48 -8.89 0.55 -8.24
N GLY A 49 -7.91 1.27 -7.68
CA GLY A 49 -7.29 0.94 -6.40
C GLY A 49 -8.31 0.91 -5.24
N LEU A 50 -9.25 1.86 -5.21
CA LEU A 50 -10.35 1.85 -4.24
C LEU A 50 -11.20 0.58 -4.37
N GLY A 51 -11.57 0.20 -5.60
CA GLY A 51 -12.31 -1.03 -5.86
C GLY A 51 -11.58 -2.28 -5.36
N ILE A 52 -10.29 -2.40 -5.67
CA ILE A 52 -9.45 -3.52 -5.23
C ILE A 52 -9.31 -3.55 -3.70
N SER A 53 -9.13 -2.38 -3.06
CA SER A 53 -9.09 -2.26 -1.60
C SER A 53 -10.38 -2.73 -0.93
N VAL A 54 -11.54 -2.33 -1.45
CA VAL A 54 -12.84 -2.77 -0.93
C VAL A 54 -13.00 -4.29 -1.09
N ALA A 55 -12.65 -4.83 -2.26
CA ALA A 55 -12.69 -6.27 -2.51
C ALA A 55 -11.79 -7.05 -1.55
N TRP A 56 -10.59 -6.54 -1.24
CA TRP A 56 -9.70 -7.13 -0.23
C TRP A 56 -10.33 -7.13 1.17
N ILE A 57 -10.90 -6.01 1.61
CA ILE A 57 -11.55 -5.92 2.93
C ILE A 57 -12.70 -6.92 3.03
N VAL A 58 -13.55 -7.00 2.00
CA VAL A 58 -14.67 -7.94 1.94
C VAL A 58 -14.16 -9.39 1.99
N HIS A 59 -13.12 -9.71 1.22
CA HIS A 59 -12.52 -11.04 1.20
C HIS A 59 -11.95 -11.43 2.57
N ILE A 60 -11.25 -10.51 3.25
CA ILE A 60 -10.72 -10.75 4.60
C ILE A 60 -11.85 -11.04 5.59
N ILE A 61 -12.93 -10.27 5.57
CA ILE A 61 -14.05 -10.45 6.50
C ILE A 61 -14.76 -11.78 6.26
N ILE A 62 -15.07 -12.12 5.01
CA ILE A 62 -15.91 -13.27 4.65
C ILE A 62 -15.13 -14.59 4.70
N TYR A 63 -13.88 -14.58 4.20
CA TYR A 63 -13.09 -15.81 4.03
C TYR A 63 -12.11 -16.07 5.18
N MET A 64 -11.51 -15.03 5.76
CA MET A 64 -10.45 -15.20 6.77
C MET A 64 -10.94 -15.07 8.21
N LEU A 65 -11.98 -14.29 8.48
CA LEU A 65 -12.41 -13.96 9.85
C LEU A 65 -13.48 -14.92 10.40
N ILE A 66 -14.35 -15.44 9.54
CA ILE A 66 -15.45 -16.34 9.93
C ILE A 66 -14.99 -17.80 9.75
N GLN A 67 -15.04 -18.58 10.82
CA GLN A 67 -14.82 -20.03 10.77
C GLN A 67 -16.13 -20.76 11.09
N PRO A 68 -16.68 -21.60 10.19
CA PRO A 68 -16.26 -21.90 8.81
C PRO A 68 -16.44 -20.71 7.84
N PRO A 69 -15.68 -20.63 6.72
CA PRO A 69 -15.75 -19.49 5.80
C PRO A 69 -17.13 -19.38 5.15
N ALA A 70 -17.73 -18.19 5.19
CA ALA A 70 -19.09 -17.98 4.69
C ALA A 70 -19.17 -18.09 3.15
N SER A 71 -18.11 -17.68 2.45
CA SER A 71 -17.96 -17.84 1.00
C SER A 71 -16.49 -17.69 0.62
N ALA A 72 -16.05 -18.41 -0.40
CA ALA A 72 -14.69 -18.28 -0.94
C ALA A 72 -14.51 -17.07 -1.87
N PHE A 73 -15.56 -16.26 -2.08
CA PHE A 73 -15.63 -15.01 -2.88
C PHE A 73 -14.54 -14.82 -3.96
N LEU A 74 -13.39 -14.19 -3.64
CA LEU A 74 -12.34 -13.95 -4.63
C LEU A 74 -11.71 -15.24 -5.17
N ASN A 75 -11.57 -16.28 -4.34
CA ASN A 75 -11.08 -17.58 -4.81
C ASN A 75 -12.03 -18.17 -5.86
N SER A 76 -13.35 -18.13 -5.61
CA SER A 76 -14.33 -18.62 -6.60
C SER A 76 -14.32 -17.77 -7.87
N PHE A 77 -14.14 -16.45 -7.76
CA PHE A 77 -14.00 -15.56 -8.89
C PHE A 77 -12.77 -15.91 -9.75
N PHE A 78 -11.60 -16.13 -9.14
CA PHE A 78 -10.39 -16.52 -9.88
C PHE A 78 -10.51 -17.90 -10.51
N ILE A 79 -11.08 -18.89 -9.82
CA ILE A 79 -11.35 -20.21 -10.41
C ILE A 79 -12.29 -20.11 -11.61
N MET A 80 -13.32 -19.26 -11.53
CA MET A 80 -14.23 -19.03 -12.66
C MET A 80 -13.50 -18.41 -13.86
N LEU A 81 -12.61 -17.44 -13.60
CA LEU A 81 -11.84 -16.77 -14.64
C LEU A 81 -10.80 -17.70 -15.30
N ASP A 82 -10.19 -18.57 -14.50
CA ASP A 82 -9.25 -19.59 -14.92
C ASP A 82 -9.89 -20.62 -15.88
N ARG A 83 -11.16 -20.97 -15.62
CA ARG A 83 -11.96 -21.85 -16.51
C ARG A 83 -12.20 -21.26 -17.89
N TRP A 84 -12.25 -19.94 -18.01
CA TRP A 84 -12.40 -19.28 -19.31
C TRP A 84 -11.07 -19.20 -20.05
N TRP A 85 -10.02 -18.81 -19.35
CA TRP A 85 -8.66 -18.74 -19.87
C TRP A 85 -7.67 -18.81 -18.70
N GLY A 86 -6.83 -19.85 -18.64
CA GLY A 86 -5.96 -20.11 -17.48
C GLY A 86 -5.00 -18.96 -17.13
N LEU A 87 -4.58 -18.16 -18.11
CA LEU A 87 -3.76 -16.97 -17.84
C LEU A 87 -4.56 -15.80 -17.24
N LEU A 88 -5.89 -15.74 -17.43
CA LEU A 88 -6.70 -14.64 -16.88
C LEU A 88 -6.87 -14.81 -15.37
N GLY A 89 -7.09 -16.04 -14.88
CA GLY A 89 -7.16 -16.32 -13.44
C GLY A 89 -5.87 -15.91 -12.72
N THR A 90 -4.74 -16.41 -13.22
CA THR A 90 -3.41 -16.13 -12.64
C THR A 90 -3.00 -14.67 -12.80
N GLY A 91 -3.32 -14.04 -13.94
CA GLY A 91 -3.11 -12.61 -14.18
C GLY A 91 -3.91 -11.74 -13.22
N ALA A 92 -5.20 -12.01 -13.04
CA ALA A 92 -6.04 -11.27 -12.10
C ALA A 92 -5.56 -11.46 -10.64
N PHE A 93 -5.23 -12.69 -10.26
CA PHE A 93 -4.61 -12.97 -8.96
C PHE A 93 -3.32 -12.16 -8.74
N SER A 94 -2.45 -12.07 -9.76
CA SER A 94 -1.21 -11.30 -9.67
C SER A 94 -1.49 -9.80 -9.42
N VAL A 95 -2.51 -9.22 -10.08
CA VAL A 95 -2.88 -7.81 -9.91
C VAL A 95 -3.32 -7.53 -8.47
N PHE A 96 -4.11 -8.42 -7.86
CA PHE A 96 -4.53 -8.28 -6.46
C PHE A 96 -3.36 -8.37 -5.47
N CYS A 97 -2.43 -9.30 -5.71
CA CYS A 97 -1.22 -9.47 -4.88
C CYS A 97 -0.25 -8.30 -5.04
N PHE A 98 0.03 -7.86 -6.27
CA PHE A 98 0.87 -6.70 -6.54
C PHE A 98 0.27 -5.42 -5.99
N TYR A 99 -1.05 -5.26 -6.04
CA TYR A 99 -1.72 -4.11 -5.42
C TYR A 99 -1.45 -4.03 -3.92
N LEU A 100 -1.59 -5.16 -3.20
CA LEU A 100 -1.31 -5.21 -1.76
C LEU A 100 0.16 -4.89 -1.48
N PHE A 101 1.08 -5.42 -2.29
CA PHE A 101 2.50 -5.13 -2.18
C PHE A 101 2.83 -3.65 -2.41
N LEU A 102 2.25 -3.03 -3.45
CA LEU A 102 2.38 -1.60 -3.70
C LEU A 102 1.79 -0.75 -2.58
N ALA A 103 0.67 -1.17 -1.98
CA ALA A 103 0.07 -0.49 -0.84
C ALA A 103 1.01 -0.52 0.38
N VAL A 104 1.62 -1.67 0.68
CA VAL A 104 2.63 -1.81 1.74
C VAL A 104 3.85 -0.94 1.47
N MET A 105 4.43 -1.01 0.27
CA MET A 105 5.56 -0.16 -0.13
C MET A 105 5.23 1.32 0.02
N SER A 106 4.02 1.74 -0.40
CA SER A 106 3.58 3.11 -0.24
C SER A 106 3.50 3.52 1.23
N GLY A 107 3.01 2.65 2.11
CA GLY A 107 2.97 2.88 3.55
C GLY A 107 4.35 3.10 4.15
N GLU A 108 5.31 2.23 3.82
CA GLU A 108 6.70 2.34 4.27
C GLU A 108 7.37 3.66 3.81
N MET A 109 7.07 4.13 2.59
CA MET A 109 7.59 5.42 2.10
C MET A 109 7.10 6.63 2.89
N TYR A 110 5.86 6.58 3.43
CA TYR A 110 5.28 7.67 4.22
C TYR A 110 5.57 7.57 5.72
N LEU A 111 5.84 6.38 6.25
CA LEU A 111 6.12 6.14 7.66
C LEU A 111 7.56 6.54 8.00
N GLY A 112 7.74 7.72 8.58
CA GLY A 112 8.97 8.11 9.26
C GLY A 112 8.84 7.89 10.77
N LEU A 113 9.26 6.74 11.28
CA LEU A 113 9.23 6.43 12.72
C LEU A 113 10.64 6.41 13.29
N ASN A 114 10.84 7.06 14.44
CA ASN A 114 12.07 6.94 15.21
C ASN A 114 11.84 6.04 16.42
N ILE A 115 12.16 4.75 16.27
CA ILE A 115 12.08 3.75 17.34
C ILE A 115 13.46 3.70 18.01
N LEU A 116 13.52 3.34 19.30
CA LEU A 116 14.71 3.34 20.19
C LEU A 116 16.08 2.91 19.57
N LEU A 117 16.11 2.08 18.52
CA LEU A 117 17.35 1.65 17.84
C LEU A 117 17.39 1.92 16.32
N LEU A 118 16.28 2.33 15.71
CA LEU A 118 16.12 2.40 14.25
C LEU A 118 15.33 3.67 13.88
N SER A 119 16.00 4.60 13.22
CA SER A 119 15.36 5.81 12.69
C SER A 119 14.94 5.58 11.24
N ILE A 120 13.69 5.19 11.02
CA ILE A 120 13.08 5.08 9.70
C ILE A 120 12.91 6.51 9.16
N HIS A 121 13.60 6.81 8.07
CA HIS A 121 13.49 8.10 7.39
C HIS A 121 12.52 7.96 6.21
N PRO A 122 11.55 8.88 6.04
CA PRO A 122 10.63 8.82 4.92
C PRO A 122 11.42 8.88 3.60
N MET A 123 11.10 7.97 2.69
CA MET A 123 11.80 7.84 1.42
C MET A 123 11.26 8.90 0.46
N ARG A 124 12.15 9.74 -0.08
CA ARG A 124 11.84 10.74 -1.12
C ARG A 124 12.56 10.38 -2.41
N TRP A 125 11.87 10.54 -3.53
CA TRP A 125 12.47 10.33 -4.84
C TRP A 125 13.66 11.28 -5.02
N ASN A 126 14.83 10.74 -5.40
CA ASN A 126 16.09 11.48 -5.63
C ASN A 126 16.68 12.28 -4.46
N ALA A 127 16.13 12.21 -3.24
CA ALA A 127 16.63 12.94 -2.07
C ALA A 127 17.05 12.07 -0.87
N THR A 128 17.00 10.74 -1.01
CA THR A 128 17.35 9.83 0.08
C THR A 128 18.84 9.52 0.14
N LEU A 129 19.43 9.67 1.33
CA LEU A 129 20.77 9.16 1.62
C LEU A 129 20.82 7.64 1.38
N MET A 130 21.91 7.16 0.75
CA MET A 130 22.09 5.75 0.41
C MET A 130 22.00 4.80 1.63
N SER A 131 22.47 5.25 2.80
CA SER A 131 22.35 4.48 4.05
C SER A 131 20.90 4.33 4.52
N SER A 132 20.11 5.41 4.48
CA SER A 132 18.68 5.37 4.79
C SER A 132 17.89 4.59 3.74
N PHE A 133 18.33 4.64 2.48
CA PHE A 133 17.75 3.85 1.40
C PHE A 133 17.91 2.34 1.64
N LEU A 134 19.13 1.88 1.92
CA LEU A 134 19.40 0.46 2.20
C LEU A 134 18.61 -0.06 3.40
N PHE A 135 18.48 0.74 4.46
CA PHE A 135 17.70 0.37 5.63
C PHE A 135 16.21 0.20 5.31
N ASN A 136 15.62 1.16 4.60
CA ASN A 136 14.21 1.08 4.18
C ASN A 136 13.96 -0.08 3.20
N VAL A 137 14.91 -0.38 2.29
CA VAL A 137 14.79 -1.54 1.41
C VAL A 137 14.82 -2.84 2.22
N ALA A 138 15.66 -2.95 3.26
CA ALA A 138 15.65 -4.11 4.14
C ALA A 138 14.30 -4.29 4.85
N LEU A 139 13.68 -3.19 5.31
CA LEU A 139 12.33 -3.22 5.89
C LEU A 139 11.26 -3.67 4.88
N ILE A 140 11.31 -3.17 3.64
CA ILE A 140 10.40 -3.60 2.57
C ILE A 140 10.57 -5.10 2.29
N LEU A 141 11.80 -5.62 2.25
CA LEU A 141 12.06 -7.04 2.04
C LEU A 141 11.54 -7.91 3.21
N CYS A 142 11.70 -7.44 4.46
CA CYS A 142 11.10 -8.11 5.62
C CYS A 142 9.57 -8.06 5.60
N CYS A 143 8.97 -6.99 5.09
CA CYS A 143 7.52 -6.89 4.98
C CYS A 143 6.98 -7.75 3.83
N ALA A 144 7.76 -7.89 2.74
CA ALA A 144 7.40 -8.71 1.58
C ALA A 144 7.08 -10.15 1.95
N THR A 145 7.89 -10.77 2.81
CA THR A 145 7.66 -12.15 3.26
C THR A 145 6.34 -12.29 4.03
N SER A 146 6.03 -11.31 4.88
CA SER A 146 4.77 -11.26 5.63
C SER A 146 3.56 -11.08 4.71
N ALA A 147 3.67 -10.21 3.69
CA ALA A 147 2.62 -10.00 2.69
C ALA A 147 2.37 -11.27 1.85
N ILE A 148 3.43 -11.99 1.44
CA ILE A 148 3.32 -13.26 0.71
C ILE A 148 2.61 -14.32 1.55
N GLN A 149 2.98 -14.46 2.83
CA GLN A 149 2.34 -15.38 3.76
C GLN A 149 0.84 -15.08 3.91
N PHE A 150 0.49 -13.79 4.01
CA PHE A 150 -0.91 -13.37 4.05
C PHE A 150 -1.68 -13.74 2.78
N CYS A 151 -1.09 -13.49 1.61
CA CYS A 151 -1.69 -13.87 0.32
C CYS A 151 -1.85 -15.39 0.18
N ALA A 152 -0.87 -16.19 0.60
CA ALA A 152 -0.94 -17.65 0.59
C ALA A 152 -2.16 -18.15 1.37
N LYS A 153 -2.35 -17.62 2.60
CA LYS A 153 -3.49 -17.99 3.43
C LYS A 153 -4.83 -17.45 2.90
N ALA A 154 -4.85 -16.20 2.40
CA ALA A 154 -6.06 -15.57 1.83
C ALA A 154 -6.57 -16.28 0.58
N PHE A 155 -5.67 -16.85 -0.23
CA PHE A 155 -6.00 -17.51 -1.49
C PHE A 155 -5.73 -19.01 -1.47
N ALA A 156 -5.75 -19.61 -0.28
CA ALA A 156 -5.47 -21.03 -0.08
C ALA A 156 -6.37 -21.97 -0.89
N ALA A 157 -7.57 -21.54 -1.30
CA ALA A 157 -8.48 -22.34 -2.12
C ALA A 157 -8.22 -22.21 -3.64
N TYR A 158 -7.68 -21.08 -4.10
CA TYR A 158 -7.31 -20.88 -5.50
C TYR A 158 -5.90 -21.40 -5.81
N ALA A 159 -4.94 -21.12 -4.93
CA ALA A 159 -3.54 -21.50 -5.07
C ALA A 159 -3.22 -22.88 -4.46
N GLN A 160 -4.21 -23.79 -4.43
CA GLN A 160 -4.00 -25.17 -4.01
C GLN A 160 -2.95 -25.83 -4.91
N GLU A 161 -2.12 -26.71 -4.34
CA GLU A 161 -1.03 -27.40 -5.06
C GLU A 161 0.11 -26.50 -5.58
N THR A 162 0.17 -25.23 -5.14
CA THR A 162 1.33 -24.38 -5.42
C THR A 162 2.40 -24.57 -4.36
N ALA A 163 3.68 -24.48 -4.75
CA ALA A 163 4.81 -24.57 -3.82
C ALA A 163 4.73 -23.54 -2.68
N VAL A 164 4.14 -22.37 -2.95
CA VAL A 164 3.92 -21.33 -1.92
C VAL A 164 2.92 -21.83 -0.86
N GLN A 165 1.83 -22.48 -1.26
CA GLN A 165 0.86 -23.02 -0.32
C GLN A 165 1.42 -24.21 0.47
N GLU A 166 2.27 -25.03 -0.15
CA GLU A 166 2.95 -26.14 0.55
C GLU A 166 3.90 -25.64 1.64
N ILE A 167 4.71 -24.63 1.32
CA ILE A 167 5.68 -24.06 2.26
C ILE A 167 4.96 -23.33 3.40
N PHE A 168 4.04 -22.41 3.08
CA PHE A 168 3.43 -21.52 4.09
C PHE A 168 2.20 -22.13 4.78
N GLY A 169 1.47 -23.05 4.13
CA GLY A 169 0.25 -23.65 4.66
C GLY A 169 0.48 -25.01 5.34
N HIS A 170 1.40 -25.85 4.85
CA HIS A 170 1.63 -27.18 5.42
C HIS A 170 2.88 -27.24 6.31
N THR A 171 4.00 -26.71 5.83
CA THR A 171 5.28 -26.83 6.55
C THR A 171 5.32 -25.86 7.73
N LEU A 172 4.92 -24.60 7.51
CA LEU A 172 5.05 -23.54 8.50
C LEU A 172 4.03 -23.68 9.64
N GLU A 173 2.81 -24.12 9.36
CA GLU A 173 1.78 -24.36 10.39
C GLU A 173 2.13 -25.53 11.32
N ASN A 174 2.97 -26.47 10.86
CA ASN A 174 3.36 -27.64 11.65
C ASN A 174 4.67 -27.44 12.46
N LEU A 175 5.29 -26.25 12.39
CA LEU A 175 6.48 -25.93 13.19
C LEU A 175 6.14 -25.84 14.69
N GLN A 176 6.88 -26.59 15.51
CA GLN A 176 6.71 -26.61 16.96
C GLN A 176 7.06 -25.23 17.55
N GLY A 177 6.11 -24.63 18.29
CA GLY A 177 6.22 -23.29 18.88
C GLY A 177 5.33 -22.25 18.20
N ILE A 178 5.45 -22.08 16.87
CA ILE A 178 4.72 -21.03 16.13
C ILE A 178 3.29 -21.48 15.76
N ARG A 179 3.01 -22.78 15.77
CA ARG A 179 1.68 -23.37 15.47
C ARG A 179 0.50 -22.65 16.13
N TYR A 180 0.62 -22.29 17.41
CA TYR A 180 -0.49 -21.65 18.13
C TYR A 180 -0.87 -20.29 17.55
N LEU A 181 0.10 -19.52 17.03
CA LEU A 181 -0.16 -18.23 16.39
C LEU A 181 -1.00 -18.37 15.11
N TYR A 182 -0.85 -19.50 14.42
CA TYR A 182 -1.57 -19.81 13.18
C TYR A 182 -2.96 -20.39 13.44
N VAL A 183 -3.10 -21.30 14.40
CA VAL A 183 -4.39 -21.90 14.78
C VAL A 183 -5.38 -20.85 15.28
N PHE A 184 -4.90 -19.88 16.09
CA PHE A 184 -5.75 -18.81 16.60
C PHE A 184 -5.94 -17.62 15.64
N ASN A 185 -5.44 -17.70 14.39
CA ASN A 185 -5.48 -16.59 13.41
C ASN A 185 -4.96 -15.26 13.99
N LEU A 186 -4.01 -15.30 14.92
CA LEU A 186 -3.60 -14.12 15.68
C LEU A 186 -3.04 -13.03 14.77
N PHE A 187 -2.30 -13.44 13.72
CA PHE A 187 -1.76 -12.53 12.72
C PHE A 187 -2.84 -11.76 11.94
N GLN A 188 -3.94 -12.43 11.55
CA GLN A 188 -5.06 -11.77 10.88
C GLN A 188 -5.72 -10.73 11.79
N TYR A 189 -5.95 -11.07 13.06
CA TYR A 189 -6.55 -10.15 14.02
C TYR A 189 -5.66 -8.93 14.27
N ILE A 190 -4.36 -9.13 14.48
CA ILE A 190 -3.39 -8.02 14.65
C ILE A 190 -3.39 -7.12 13.41
N PHE A 191 -3.39 -7.70 12.19
CA PHE A 191 -3.43 -6.94 10.95
C PHE A 191 -4.67 -6.06 10.85
N ILE A 192 -5.86 -6.60 11.14
CA ILE A 192 -7.12 -5.85 11.10
C ILE A 192 -7.17 -4.77 12.18
N VAL A 193 -6.71 -5.07 13.40
CA VAL A 193 -6.64 -4.09 14.49
C VAL A 193 -5.72 -2.94 14.13
N MET A 194 -4.52 -3.24 13.61
CA MET A 194 -3.57 -2.22 13.16
C MET A 194 -4.11 -1.41 11.98
N PHE A 195 -4.79 -2.05 11.04
CA PHE A 195 -5.48 -1.36 9.95
C PHE A 195 -6.57 -0.41 10.48
N ALA A 196 -7.41 -0.87 11.39
CA ALA A 196 -8.48 -0.06 11.98
C ALA A 196 -7.93 1.13 12.78
N VAL A 197 -6.90 0.91 13.60
CA VAL A 197 -6.22 1.99 14.35
C VAL A 197 -5.62 3.01 13.40
N THR A 198 -4.93 2.56 12.35
CA THR A 198 -4.30 3.44 11.35
C THR A 198 -5.34 4.23 10.56
N PHE A 199 -6.45 3.59 10.18
CA PHE A 199 -7.56 4.24 9.50
C PHE A 199 -8.21 5.34 10.36
N ILE A 200 -8.48 5.03 11.64
CA ILE A 200 -9.01 6.01 12.60
C ILE A 200 -8.02 7.16 12.81
N TYR A 201 -6.72 6.85 12.92
CA TYR A 201 -5.67 7.86 13.06
C TYR A 201 -5.65 8.82 11.87
N PHE A 202 -5.66 8.29 10.63
CA PHE A 202 -5.70 9.14 9.44
C PHE A 202 -6.97 9.99 9.36
N LEU A 203 -8.15 9.45 9.68
CA LEU A 203 -9.38 10.23 9.74
C LEU A 203 -9.31 11.36 10.79
N ALA A 204 -8.74 11.09 11.96
CA ALA A 204 -8.59 12.09 13.01
C ALA A 204 -7.59 13.19 12.63
N VAL A 205 -6.45 12.82 12.02
CA VAL A 205 -5.43 13.77 11.55
C VAL A 205 -5.96 14.62 10.41
N GLU A 206 -6.66 14.04 9.44
CA GLU A 206 -7.19 14.77 8.29
C GLU A 206 -8.27 15.77 8.74
N ARG A 207 -9.16 15.38 9.66
CA ARG A 207 -10.11 16.31 10.29
C ARG A 207 -9.40 17.49 10.97
N LYS A 208 -8.27 17.26 11.64
CA LYS A 208 -7.47 18.35 12.24
C LYS A 208 -6.85 19.25 11.17
N ARG A 209 -6.37 18.69 10.06
CA ARG A 209 -5.80 19.45 8.93
C ARG A 209 -6.85 20.33 8.23
N LEU A 210 -8.03 19.79 7.97
CA LEU A 210 -9.15 20.52 7.37
C LEU A 210 -9.61 21.69 8.25
N LYS A 211 -9.73 21.48 9.57
CA LYS A 211 -10.04 22.56 10.53
C LYS A 211 -9.00 23.68 10.52
N ARG A 212 -7.70 23.34 10.41
CA ARG A 212 -6.62 24.33 10.30
C ARG A 212 -6.65 25.11 8.98
N LYS A 213 -6.93 24.46 7.84
CA LYS A 213 -7.09 25.13 6.54
C LYS A 213 -8.32 26.05 6.50
N GLY A 214 -9.43 25.64 7.12
CA GLY A 214 -10.61 26.49 7.27
C GLY A 214 -10.35 27.75 8.09
N LYS A 215 -9.59 27.65 9.19
CA LYS A 215 -9.20 28.80 10.01
C LYS A 215 -8.29 29.80 9.29
N LYS A 216 -7.44 29.33 8.37
CA LYS A 216 -6.55 30.19 7.55
C LYS A 216 -7.26 30.90 6.39
N ARG A 217 -8.46 30.45 5.99
CA ARG A 217 -9.25 31.04 4.88
C ARG A 217 -10.35 31.98 5.34
N ALA A 218 -10.59 32.12 6.65
CA ALA A 218 -11.47 33.17 7.16
C ALA A 218 -10.74 34.52 7.02
N PRO A 219 -11.25 35.47 6.22
CA PRO A 219 -10.64 36.80 6.15
C PRO A 219 -10.73 37.44 7.53
N SER A 220 -9.60 37.97 8.01
CA SER A 220 -9.58 38.89 9.14
C SER A 220 -10.41 40.11 8.75
N SER A 221 -11.67 40.12 9.14
CA SER A 221 -12.55 41.27 9.05
C SER A 221 -12.24 42.17 10.24
N THR A 222 -11.27 43.06 10.03
CA THR A 222 -11.02 44.27 10.82
C THR A 222 -10.36 45.27 9.90
#